data_AF-A0A6B3F3T4-F1
#
_entry.id   AF-A0A6B3F3T4-F1
#
_cell.length_a   1.000
_cell.length_b   1.000
_cell.length_c   1.000
_cell.angle_alpha   90.00
_cell.angle_beta   90.00
_cell.angle_gamma   90.00
#
_symmetry.space_group_name_H-M   'P 1'
#
loop_
_entity.id
_entity.type
_entity.pdbx_description
1 polymer ?
#
loop_
_entity_poly.entity_id
_entity_poly.type
_entity_poly.pdbx_seq_one_letter_code
_entity_poly.pdbx_strand_id
1 'polypeptide(L)'
;AVYGPWGCGRCTKCQQGKENYCLNAARLGINPPGLGNPGAIAEYMIVDDPRHLMPLGDLDPVKTVPLTDAGLTPYHAIKRSLPKL
;
A
#
# COMPACT_ATOMS: atom_id res chain seq x y z
N ALA A 1 1.64 7.11 -7.39
CA ALA A 1 0.68 6.57 -6.41
C ALA A 1 1.44 6.03 -5.21
N VAL A 2 0.84 6.16 -4.02
CA VAL A 2 1.45 5.66 -2.77
C VAL A 2 0.77 4.35 -2.39
N TYR A 3 1.56 3.29 -2.21
CA TYR A 3 1.10 2.04 -1.64
C TYR A 3 0.97 2.19 -0.12
N GLY A 4 -0.23 2.01 0.44
CA GLY A 4 -0.52 2.32 1.86
C GLY A 4 -0.01 1.31 2.91
N PRO A 5 -0.18 -0.02 2.74
CA PRO A 5 0.12 -0.97 3.81
C PRO A 5 1.62 -1.32 3.89
N TRP A 6 2.38 -0.39 4.47
CA TRP A 6 3.82 -0.46 4.67
C TRP A 6 4.21 -1.59 5.62
N GLY A 7 5.27 -2.31 5.28
CA GLY A 7 5.83 -3.39 6.08
C GLY A 7 7.33 -3.21 6.32
N CYS A 8 7.94 -4.21 6.95
CA CYS A 8 9.36 -4.14 7.31
C CYS A 8 10.31 -4.25 6.11
N GLY A 9 9.83 -4.66 4.94
CA GLY A 9 10.65 -4.90 3.75
C GLY A 9 11.54 -6.14 3.78
N ARG A 10 11.59 -6.90 4.89
CA ARG A 10 12.59 -7.99 5.08
C ARG A 10 12.02 -9.35 5.45
N CYS A 11 10.81 -9.41 6.03
CA CYS A 11 10.20 -10.69 6.40
C CYS A 11 9.75 -11.45 5.14
N THR A 12 9.49 -12.75 5.28
CA THR A 12 9.08 -13.62 4.16
C THR A 12 7.88 -13.09 3.39
N LYS A 13 6.92 -12.42 4.05
CA LYS A 13 5.77 -11.81 3.38
C LYS A 13 6.17 -10.55 2.59
N CYS A 14 6.98 -9.67 3.17
CA CYS A 14 7.50 -8.48 2.49
C CYS A 14 8.37 -8.84 1.29
N GLN A 15 9.23 -9.86 1.38
CA GLN A 15 10.05 -10.33 0.24
C GLN A 15 9.23 -10.88 -0.92
N GLN A 16 7.96 -11.23 -0.70
CA GLN A 16 7.00 -11.62 -1.73
C GLN A 16 6.15 -10.43 -2.24
N GLY A 17 6.47 -9.20 -1.84
CA GLY A 17 5.65 -8.00 -2.10
C GLY A 17 4.34 -7.95 -1.30
N LYS A 18 4.14 -8.84 -0.32
CA LYS A 18 2.91 -8.94 0.48
C LYS A 18 3.06 -8.17 1.80
N GLU A 19 3.42 -6.89 1.71
CA GLU A 19 3.66 -6.06 2.90
C GLU A 19 2.39 -5.85 3.74
N ASN A 20 1.20 -5.96 3.13
CA ASN A 20 -0.09 -6.02 3.83
C ASN A 20 -0.24 -7.23 4.78
N TYR A 21 0.64 -8.23 4.67
CA TYR A 21 0.75 -9.35 5.59
C TYR A 21 2.07 -9.36 6.36
N CYS A 22 2.72 -8.21 6.52
CA CYS A 22 3.99 -8.10 7.24
C CYS A 22 3.87 -8.66 8.67
N LEU A 23 4.80 -9.54 9.04
CA LEU A 23 4.82 -10.20 10.35
C LEU A 23 5.44 -9.32 11.46
N ASN A 24 6.07 -8.20 11.09
CA ASN A 24 6.85 -7.37 12.00
C ASN A 24 6.34 -5.93 12.14
N ALA A 25 5.36 -5.50 11.32
CA ALA A 25 4.97 -4.08 11.23
C ALA A 25 4.57 -3.51 12.60
N ALA A 26 3.63 -4.17 13.29
CA ALA A 26 3.17 -3.76 14.62
C ALA A 26 4.31 -3.70 15.66
N ARG A 27 5.14 -4.75 15.73
CA ARG A 27 6.27 -4.82 16.68
C ARG A 27 7.31 -3.71 16.43
N LEU A 28 7.47 -3.28 15.18
CA LEU A 28 8.41 -2.23 14.77
C LEU A 28 7.77 -0.83 14.72
N GLY A 29 6.48 -0.70 15.07
CA GLY A 29 5.77 0.58 15.00
C GLY A 29 5.60 1.13 13.57
N ILE A 30 5.60 0.26 12.56
CA ILE A 30 5.40 0.66 11.16
C ILE A 30 3.89 0.81 10.93
N ASN A 31 3.45 2.05 10.70
CA ASN A 31 2.06 2.39 10.47
C ASN A 31 1.83 2.91 9.04
N PRO A 32 0.69 2.63 8.42
CA PRO A 32 0.31 3.24 7.14
C PRO A 32 0.15 4.77 7.24
N PRO A 33 0.39 5.52 6.15
CA PRO A 33 0.05 6.94 6.08
C PRO A 33 -1.48 7.10 6.17
N GLY A 34 -1.93 7.99 7.05
CA GLY A 34 -3.35 8.22 7.35
C GLY A 34 -3.94 7.27 8.41
N LEU A 35 -3.21 6.22 8.83
CA LEU A 35 -3.63 5.26 9.85
C LEU A 35 -2.49 5.01 10.86
N GLY A 36 -2.03 6.08 11.49
CA GLY A 36 -0.97 6.07 12.51
C GLY A 36 0.24 6.93 12.13
N ASN A 37 0.57 7.02 10.83
CA ASN A 37 1.49 8.03 10.29
C ASN A 37 0.71 9.17 9.61
N PRO A 38 1.29 10.39 9.43
CA PRO A 38 0.65 11.47 8.67
C PRO A 38 0.23 11.02 7.26
N GLY A 39 -0.99 11.41 6.86
CA GLY A 39 -1.65 10.95 5.63
C GLY A 39 -1.58 11.95 4.47
N ALA A 40 -2.37 11.68 3.43
CA ALA A 40 -2.35 12.41 2.16
C ALA A 40 -3.37 13.57 2.07
N ILE A 41 -4.16 13.84 3.13
CA ILE A 41 -5.04 15.02 3.18
C ILE A 41 -4.23 16.22 3.68
N ALA A 42 -3.28 16.64 2.86
CA ALA A 42 -2.33 17.74 3.10
C ALA A 42 -1.72 18.18 1.75
N GLU A 43 -1.07 19.35 1.72
CA GLU A 43 -0.36 19.82 0.51
C GLU A 43 0.82 18.91 0.14
N TYR A 44 1.43 18.27 1.15
CA TYR A 44 2.56 17.36 0.99
C TYR A 44 2.43 16.18 1.96
N MET A 45 3.05 15.06 1.62
CA MET A 45 3.19 13.91 2.52
C MET A 45 4.57 13.29 2.41
N ILE A 46 5.00 12.61 3.45
CA ILE A 46 6.25 11.83 3.46
C ILE A 46 5.94 10.38 3.11
N VAL A 47 6.78 9.79 2.26
CA VAL A 47 6.82 8.35 2.00
C VAL A 47 8.17 7.85 2.49
N ASP A 48 8.16 6.79 3.31
CA ASP A 48 9.32 6.29 4.06
C ASP A 48 10.38 5.59 3.18
N ASP A 49 9.96 4.95 2.10
CA ASP A 49 10.83 4.20 1.19
C ASP A 49 10.33 4.29 -0.27
N PRO A 50 11.23 4.50 -1.26
CA PRO A 50 10.86 4.52 -2.68
C PRO A 50 10.07 3.29 -3.17
N ARG A 51 10.22 2.12 -2.53
CA ARG A 51 9.47 0.91 -2.90
C ARG A 51 7.95 1.03 -2.69
N HIS A 52 7.52 1.99 -1.89
CA HIS A 52 6.10 2.31 -1.68
C HIS A 52 5.55 3.33 -2.70
N LEU A 53 6.36 3.72 -3.70
CA LEU A 53 5.95 4.57 -4.81
C LEU A 53 5.74 3.76 -6.08
N MET A 54 4.56 3.90 -6.67
CA MET A 54 4.23 3.34 -7.98
C MET A 54 4.10 4.46 -9.02
N PRO A 55 4.75 4.35 -10.19
CA PRO A 55 4.64 5.36 -11.24
C PRO A 55 3.19 5.44 -11.74
N LEU A 56 2.69 6.66 -11.92
CA LEU A 56 1.37 6.90 -12.54
C LEU A 56 1.45 7.10 -14.05
N GLY A 57 2.61 7.47 -14.59
CA GLY A 57 2.71 7.88 -15.98
C GLY A 57 1.84 9.12 -16.24
N ASP A 58 0.97 9.01 -17.24
CA ASP A 58 0.03 10.03 -17.70
C ASP A 58 -1.38 9.91 -17.10
N LEU A 59 -1.59 9.00 -16.14
CA LEU A 59 -2.88 8.80 -15.50
C LEU A 59 -3.32 10.03 -14.69
N ASP A 60 -4.59 10.43 -14.84
CA ASP A 60 -5.23 11.49 -14.05
C ASP A 60 -5.19 11.15 -12.56
N PRO A 61 -4.49 11.94 -11.72
CA PRO A 61 -4.38 11.67 -10.29
C PRO A 61 -5.73 11.61 -9.57
N VAL A 62 -6.72 12.43 -9.97
CA VAL A 62 -8.03 12.51 -9.31
C VAL A 62 -8.82 11.22 -9.54
N LYS A 63 -8.81 10.72 -10.78
CA LYS A 63 -9.47 9.45 -11.11
C LYS A 63 -8.72 8.23 -10.58
N THR A 64 -7.41 8.37 -10.35
CA THR A 64 -6.53 7.25 -10.01
C THR A 64 -6.32 7.09 -8.52
N VAL A 65 -6.53 8.13 -7.70
CA VAL A 65 -6.35 8.04 -6.24
C VAL A 65 -7.15 6.91 -5.58
N PRO A 66 -8.38 6.55 -5.98
CA PRO A 66 -9.08 5.43 -5.36
C PRO A 66 -8.40 4.08 -5.61
N LEU A 67 -7.55 3.94 -6.63
CA LEU A 67 -6.88 2.67 -6.94
C LEU A 67 -5.96 2.19 -5.81
N THR A 68 -5.44 3.09 -4.97
CA THR A 68 -4.50 2.71 -3.89
C THR A 68 -5.16 1.97 -2.74
N ASP A 69 -6.49 1.95 -2.66
CA ASP A 69 -7.25 1.15 -1.68
C ASP A 69 -8.56 0.62 -2.26
N ALA A 70 -9.49 1.49 -2.65
CA ALA A 70 -10.78 1.09 -3.22
C ALA A 70 -10.63 0.22 -4.49
N GLY A 71 -9.53 0.36 -5.24
CA GLY A 71 -9.14 -0.58 -6.30
C GLY A 71 -8.31 -1.77 -5.79
N LEU A 72 -7.24 -1.48 -5.04
CA LEU A 72 -6.25 -2.48 -4.61
C LEU A 72 -6.84 -3.57 -3.70
N THR A 73 -7.67 -3.19 -2.74
CA THR A 73 -8.25 -4.11 -1.75
C THR A 73 -9.22 -5.11 -2.41
N PRO A 74 -10.20 -4.69 -3.24
CA PRO A 74 -11.01 -5.64 -4.01
C PRO A 74 -10.19 -6.47 -5.01
N TYR A 75 -9.22 -5.87 -5.71
CA TYR A 75 -8.34 -6.61 -6.63
C TYR A 75 -7.63 -7.75 -5.92
N HIS A 76 -7.08 -7.50 -4.73
CA HIS A 76 -6.47 -8.51 -3.88
C HIS A 76 -7.45 -9.62 -3.47
N ALA A 77 -8.66 -9.24 -3.02
CA ALA A 77 -9.69 -10.19 -2.61
C ALA A 77 -10.17 -11.09 -3.78
N ILE A 78 -10.44 -10.48 -4.94
CA ILE A 78 -10.86 -11.18 -6.16
C ILE A 78 -9.74 -12.11 -6.63
N LYS A 79 -8.50 -11.62 -6.73
CA LYS A 79 -7.36 -12.42 -7.23
C LYS A 79 -7.13 -13.70 -6.40
N ARG A 80 -7.36 -13.65 -5.09
CA ARG A 80 -7.29 -14.83 -4.21
C ARG A 80 -8.47 -15.78 -4.38
N SER A 81 -9.61 -15.29 -4.86
CA SER A 81 -10.85 -16.03 -5.01
C SER A 81 -11.08 -16.54 -6.43
N LEU A 82 -10.24 -16.13 -7.40
CA LEU A 82 -10.34 -16.55 -8.81
C LEU A 82 -10.55 -18.06 -9.03
N PRO A 83 -9.89 -18.99 -8.30
CA PRO A 83 -10.14 -20.42 -8.50
C PRO A 83 -11.53 -20.91 -8.08
N LYS A 84 -12.35 -20.04 -7.48
CA LYS A 84 -13.71 -20.34 -6.98
C LYS A 84 -14.81 -19.66 -7.83
N LEU A 85 -14.42 -18.90 -8.85
CA LEU A 85 -15.32 -18.21 -9.79
C LEU A 85 -15.36 -18.99 -11.10
#